data_AF-A0A7X5N0B0-F1
#
_entry.id   AF-A0A7X5N0B0-F1
#
_cell.length_a   1.000
_cell.length_b   1.000
_cell.length_c   1.000
_cell.angle_alpha   90.00
_cell.angle_beta   90.00
_cell.angle_gamma   90.00
#
_symmetry.space_group_name_H-M   'P 1'
#
loop_
_entity.id
_entity.type
_entity.pdbx_description
1 polymer ?
#
loop_
_entity_poly.entity_id
_entity_poly.type
_entity_poly.pdbx_seq_one_letter_code
_entity_poly.pdbx_strand_id
1 'polypeptide(L)'
;MHSTTNTIRTITRSFPADSSPMRIRPDHSPEIHMTVDVNKMFTGPYPIRFADTYSVMGGIPQRGASASQLADNIAAGMFTVAHVHAN
;
A
#
# COMPACT_ATOMS: atom_id res chain seq x y z
N MET A 1 -11.76 1.19 -28.20
CA MET A 1 -11.72 0.31 -27.01
C MET A 1 -11.16 1.13 -25.85
N HIS A 2 -11.90 1.30 -24.75
CA HIS A 2 -11.34 1.89 -23.54
C HIS A 2 -10.54 0.80 -22.82
N SER A 3 -9.22 0.97 -22.69
CA SER A 3 -8.37 0.06 -21.92
C SER A 3 -8.51 0.40 -20.43
N THR A 4 -9.02 -0.54 -19.63
CA THR A 4 -9.07 -0.39 -18.18
C THR A 4 -7.68 -0.60 -17.59
N THR A 5 -7.14 0.42 -16.94
CA THR A 5 -5.87 0.33 -16.24
C THR A 5 -6.03 -0.37 -14.90
N ASN A 6 -5.29 -1.47 -14.66
CA ASN A 6 -5.32 -2.19 -13.39
C ASN A 6 -4.46 -1.47 -12.32
N THR A 7 -5.10 -1.02 -11.24
CA THR A 7 -4.46 -0.34 -10.11
C THR A 7 -4.42 -1.18 -8.82
N ILE A 8 -4.76 -2.47 -8.89
CA ILE A 8 -4.65 -3.40 -7.76
C ILE A 8 -3.19 -3.84 -7.64
N ARG A 9 -2.67 -3.88 -6.41
CA ARG A 9 -1.30 -4.31 -6.08
C ARG A 9 -1.32 -5.27 -4.90
N THR A 10 -0.48 -6.30 -4.98
CA THR A 10 -0.18 -7.19 -3.85
C THR A 10 1.13 -6.74 -3.22
N ILE A 11 1.16 -6.63 -1.90
CA ILE A 11 2.38 -6.31 -1.14
C ILE A 11 2.75 -7.47 -0.24
N THR A 12 4.06 -7.65 -0.03
CA THR A 12 4.61 -8.57 0.97
C THR A 12 5.37 -7.76 2.00
N ARG A 13 5.11 -7.99 3.29
CA ARG A 13 5.79 -7.33 4.40
C ARG A 13 6.28 -8.36 5.39
N SER A 14 7.51 -8.18 5.84
CA SER A 14 8.08 -8.98 6.92
C SER A 14 7.56 -8.49 8.27
N PHE A 15 7.46 -9.40 9.23
CA PHE A 15 7.27 -9.04 10.62
C PHE A 15 8.54 -8.37 11.18
N PRO A 16 8.40 -7.47 12.18
CA PRO A 16 9.55 -6.90 12.89
C PRO A 16 10.48 -7.99 13.44
N ALA A 17 11.79 -7.80 13.38
CA ALA A 17 12.78 -8.79 13.81
C ALA A 17 12.71 -9.09 15.33
N ASP A 18 12.18 -8.16 16.09
CA ASP A 18 11.96 -8.20 17.53
C ASP A 18 10.53 -8.68 17.89
N SER A 19 9.73 -9.11 16.92
CA SER A 19 8.45 -9.74 17.23
C SER A 19 8.72 -11.02 18.02
N SER A 20 8.30 -11.03 19.30
CA SER A 20 8.23 -12.25 20.12
C SER A 20 7.60 -13.39 19.32
N PRO A 21 7.99 -14.67 19.53
CA PRO A 21 7.47 -15.78 18.75
C PRO A 21 5.95 -15.69 18.65
N MET A 22 5.46 -15.47 17.43
CA MET A 22 4.06 -15.18 17.16
C MET A 22 3.21 -16.37 17.58
N ARG A 23 2.46 -16.23 18.67
CA ARG A 23 1.62 -17.29 19.24
C ARG A 23 0.23 -17.19 18.64
N ILE A 24 -0.02 -17.93 17.57
CA ILE A 24 -1.38 -18.11 17.06
C ILE A 24 -2.07 -19.15 17.94
N ARG A 25 -3.21 -18.79 18.53
CA ARG A 25 -4.03 -19.70 19.35
C ARG A 25 -5.37 -19.97 18.66
N PRO A 26 -5.97 -21.16 18.84
CA PRO A 26 -7.26 -21.50 18.24
C PRO A 26 -8.45 -20.75 18.86
N ASP A 27 -8.31 -20.23 20.07
CA ASP A 27 -9.34 -19.53 20.84
C ASP A 27 -9.23 -17.99 20.74
N HIS A 28 -8.24 -17.47 20.01
CA HIS A 28 -8.02 -16.04 19.84
C HIS A 28 -7.82 -15.68 18.36
N SER A 29 -8.31 -14.51 17.97
CA SER A 29 -8.01 -13.94 16.65
C SER A 29 -6.78 -13.04 16.76
N PRO A 30 -5.67 -13.34 16.06
CA PRO A 30 -4.53 -12.44 16.03
C PRO A 30 -4.85 -11.20 15.20
N GLU A 31 -4.30 -10.06 15.61
CA GLU A 31 -4.43 -8.79 14.90
C GLU A 31 -3.07 -8.35 14.36
N ILE A 32 -3.04 -7.91 13.10
CA ILE A 32 -1.84 -7.30 12.50
C ILE A 32 -2.05 -5.80 12.48
N HIS A 33 -1.24 -5.08 13.25
CA HIS A 33 -1.25 -3.63 13.29
C HIS A 33 -0.23 -3.10 12.29
N MET A 34 -0.69 -2.26 11.35
CA MET A 34 0.13 -1.72 10.28
C MET A 34 0.27 -0.20 10.41
N THR A 35 1.46 0.31 10.15
CA THR A 35 1.73 1.75 10.00
C THR A 35 1.75 2.13 8.54
N VAL A 36 1.30 3.35 8.26
CA VAL A 36 1.16 3.90 6.91
C VAL A 36 1.91 5.22 6.82
N ASP A 37 2.89 5.31 5.91
CA ASP A 37 3.55 6.57 5.54
C ASP A 37 2.91 7.14 4.28
N VAL A 38 1.90 8.00 4.45
CA VAL A 38 1.16 8.62 3.35
C VAL A 38 2.02 9.48 2.43
N ASN A 39 3.18 9.95 2.88
CA ASN A 39 4.09 10.72 2.05
C ASN A 39 4.65 9.88 0.89
N LYS A 40 4.74 8.54 1.06
CA LYS A 40 5.19 7.60 0.03
C LYS A 40 4.28 7.57 -1.20
N MET A 41 3.03 8.04 -1.10
CA MET A 41 2.17 8.24 -2.26
C MET A 41 2.78 9.23 -3.27
N PHE A 42 3.56 10.21 -2.79
CA PHE A 42 4.13 11.29 -3.60
C PHE A 42 5.63 11.12 -3.85
N THR A 43 6.34 10.56 -2.88
CA THR A 43 7.81 10.41 -2.91
C THR A 43 8.24 8.97 -3.21
N GLY A 44 7.35 8.14 -3.75
CA GLY A 44 7.66 6.79 -4.20
C GLY A 44 8.52 6.78 -5.48
N PRO A 45 8.64 5.62 -6.15
CA PRO A 45 9.39 5.49 -7.39
C PRO A 45 8.97 6.48 -8.50
N TYR A 46 7.72 6.94 -8.47
CA TYR A 46 7.19 7.94 -9.40
C TYR A 46 6.88 9.24 -8.65
N PRO A 47 7.61 10.35 -8.91
CA PRO A 47 7.29 11.62 -8.29
C PRO A 47 5.89 12.11 -8.68
N ILE A 48 4.98 12.24 -7.71
CA ILE A 48 3.63 12.76 -7.92
C ILE A 48 3.52 14.16 -7.34
N ARG A 49 3.06 15.11 -8.16
CA ARG A 49 2.73 16.47 -7.73
C ARG A 49 1.22 16.60 -7.59
N PHE A 50 0.77 17.10 -6.44
CA PHE A 50 -0.65 17.28 -6.18
C PHE A 50 -1.31 18.25 -7.18
N ALA A 51 -0.60 19.29 -7.61
CA ALA A 51 -1.08 20.24 -8.63
C ALA A 51 -1.52 19.55 -9.93
N ASP A 52 -0.82 18.48 -10.32
CA ASP A 52 -1.08 17.76 -11.56
C ASP A 52 -2.02 16.56 -11.34
N THR A 53 -2.03 16.01 -10.12
CA THR A 53 -2.65 14.71 -9.79
C THR A 53 -3.63 14.83 -8.61
N TYR A 54 -4.43 15.91 -8.59
CA TYR A 54 -5.42 16.17 -7.54
C TYR A 54 -6.63 15.21 -7.57
N SER A 55 -6.84 14.52 -8.69
CA SER A 55 -7.91 13.52 -8.85
C SER A 55 -7.50 12.51 -9.91
N VAL A 56 -7.49 11.23 -9.55
CA VAL A 56 -7.14 10.12 -10.44
C VAL A 56 -8.18 9.02 -10.35
N MET A 57 -8.55 8.47 -11.49
CA MET A 57 -9.35 7.25 -11.58
C MET A 57 -8.73 6.29 -12.60
N GLY A 58 -8.72 5.02 -12.26
CA GLY A 58 -8.40 3.96 -13.21
C GLY A 58 -9.41 3.94 -14.35
N GLY A 59 -8.94 3.79 -15.59
CA GLY A 59 -9.79 3.66 -16.78
C GLY A 59 -10.08 4.95 -17.56
N ILE A 60 -9.61 6.12 -17.11
CA ILE A 60 -9.61 7.35 -17.94
C ILE A 60 -8.28 7.41 -18.69
N PRO A 61 -8.22 7.35 -20.04
CA PRO A 61 -6.98 7.20 -20.80
C PRO A 61 -5.88 8.23 -20.45
N GLN A 62 -6.27 9.48 -20.17
CA GLN A 62 -5.34 10.57 -19.84
C GLN A 62 -4.91 10.57 -18.36
N ARG A 63 -5.66 9.92 -17.46
CA ARG A 63 -5.36 9.85 -16.01
C ARG A 63 -4.96 8.46 -15.53
N GLY A 64 -5.10 7.44 -16.38
CA GLY A 64 -4.82 6.05 -16.05
C GLY A 64 -3.35 5.80 -15.75
N ALA A 65 -2.44 6.49 -16.45
CA ALA A 65 -1.01 6.43 -16.16
C ALA A 65 -0.71 6.92 -14.73
N SER A 66 -1.26 8.07 -14.33
CA SER A 66 -1.11 8.61 -12.97
C SER A 66 -1.74 7.70 -11.91
N ALA A 67 -2.86 7.04 -12.22
CA ALA A 67 -3.49 6.07 -11.33
C ALA A 67 -2.61 4.83 -11.09
N SER A 68 -1.95 4.30 -12.14
CA SER A 68 -0.97 3.21 -11.97
C SER A 68 0.27 3.63 -11.20
N GLN A 69 0.83 4.80 -11.50
CA GLN A 69 2.01 5.33 -10.80
C GLN A 69 1.74 5.53 -9.31
N LEU A 70 0.57 6.07 -8.97
CA LEU A 70 0.15 6.20 -7.58
C LEU A 70 0.00 4.83 -6.90
N ALA A 71 -0.60 3.85 -7.57
CA ALA A 71 -0.71 2.49 -7.05
C ALA A 71 0.66 1.83 -6.82
N ASP A 72 1.62 2.05 -7.73
CA ASP A 72 2.98 1.55 -7.58
C ASP A 72 3.71 2.23 -6.42
N ASN A 73 3.53 3.54 -6.24
CA ASN A 73 4.08 4.27 -5.09
C ASN A 73 3.56 3.74 -3.76
N ILE A 74 2.24 3.51 -3.67
CA ILE A 74 1.58 2.90 -2.51
C ILE A 74 2.20 1.53 -2.21
N ALA A 75 2.37 0.69 -3.23
CA ALA A 75 2.90 -0.66 -3.07
C ALA A 75 4.39 -0.69 -2.67
N ALA A 76 5.18 0.28 -3.12
CA ALA A 76 6.64 0.26 -2.97
C ALA A 76 7.10 0.28 -1.50
N GLY A 77 6.43 1.06 -0.63
CA GLY A 77 6.96 1.25 0.72
C GLY A 77 6.05 1.96 1.71
N MET A 78 4.76 2.12 1.39
CA MET A 78 3.83 2.87 2.23
C MET A 78 3.45 2.14 3.51
N PHE A 79 3.39 0.81 3.45
CA PHE A 79 2.90 -0.02 4.55
C PHE A 79 4.04 -0.74 5.25
N THR A 80 4.02 -0.73 6.58
CA THR A 80 4.95 -1.48 7.43
C THR A 80 4.15 -2.21 8.51
N VAL A 81 4.52 -3.44 8.86
CA VAL A 81 3.94 -4.10 10.02
C VAL A 81 4.56 -3.50 11.27
N ALA A 82 3.75 -2.89 12.13
CA ALA A 82 4.21 -2.29 13.37
C ALA A 82 4.38 -3.36 14.45
N HIS A 83 3.34 -4.14 14.70
CA HIS A 83 3.36 -5.27 15.62
C HIS A 83 2.21 -6.23 15.31
N VAL A 84 2.31 -7.44 15.87
CA VAL A 84 1.21 -8.42 15.88
C VAL A 84 0.71 -8.55 17.31
N HIS A 85 -0.58 -8.36 17.50
CA HIS A 85 -1.23 -8.62 18.78
C HIS A 85 -1.81 -10.03 18.77
N ALA A 86 -1.21 -10.93 19.55
CA ALA A 86 -1.77 -12.24 19.83
C ALA A 86 -2.52 -12.15 21.16
N ASN A 87 -3.84 -11.93 21.10
CA ASN A 87 -4.71 -11.91 22.27
C ASN A 87 -4.58 -13.23 23.06
#